data_AF-A0A7X9XIW7-F1
#
_entry.id   AF-A0A7X9XIW7-F1
#
_cell.length_a   1.000
_cell.length_b   1.000
_cell.length_c   1.000
_cell.angle_alpha   90.00
_cell.angle_beta   90.00
_cell.angle_gamma   90.00
#
_symmetry.space_group_name_H-M   'P 1'
#
loop_
_entity.id
_entity.type
_entity.pdbx_description
1 polymer ?
#
loop_
_entity_poly.entity_id
_entity_poly.type
_entity_poly.pdbx_seq_one_letter_code
_entity_poly.pdbx_strand_id
1 'polypeptide(L)'
;MKRMNVKTYISNTYIPTGSYMVIRKALMQAGIVTIEDLCRKTEEELSSIPFIKGKNLQAIKDMLAEKGLHTGMSQEEINVYDTIYWSNL
;
A
#
# COMPACT_ATOMS: atom_id res chain seq x y z
N MET A 1 13.33 6.67 10.21
CA MET A 1 12.18 6.34 9.34
C MET A 1 11.37 5.24 10.03
N LYS A 2 10.07 5.42 10.32
CA LYS A 2 9.24 4.38 10.95
C LYS A 2 8.95 3.29 9.91
N ARG A 3 9.47 2.07 10.13
CA ARG A 3 9.28 0.87 9.29
C ARG A 3 7.83 0.37 9.40
N MET A 4 7.27 -0.14 8.30
CA MET A 4 5.88 -0.62 8.23
C MET A 4 5.85 -2.15 8.16
N ASN A 5 4.94 -2.79 8.91
CA ASN A 5 4.69 -4.22 8.80
C ASN A 5 3.73 -4.46 7.62
N VAL A 6 4.08 -5.34 6.67
CA VAL A 6 3.28 -5.59 5.46
C VAL A 6 1.93 -6.25 5.78
N LYS A 7 1.83 -6.96 6.91
CA LYS A 7 0.59 -7.56 7.42
C LYS A 7 -0.31 -6.54 8.14
N THR A 8 0.12 -5.28 8.23
CA THR A 8 -0.70 -4.21 8.82
C THR A 8 -1.94 -3.95 7.96
N TYR A 9 -3.10 -3.85 8.61
CA TYR A 9 -4.32 -3.42 7.94
C TYR A 9 -4.26 -1.94 7.53
N ILE A 10 -4.80 -1.64 6.35
CA ILE A 10 -4.93 -0.26 5.85
C ILE A 10 -5.89 0.52 6.78
N SER A 11 -5.32 1.43 7.58
CA SER A 11 -6.05 2.30 8.52
C SER A 11 -6.10 3.75 8.02
N ASN A 12 -6.80 4.63 8.75
CA ASN A 12 -6.98 6.06 8.41
C ASN A 12 -5.68 6.88 8.38
N THR A 13 -4.51 6.25 8.54
CA THR A 13 -3.25 6.91 8.90
C THR A 13 -2.34 7.20 7.71
N TYR A 14 -2.71 6.88 6.46
CA TYR A 14 -1.69 6.74 5.39
C TYR A 14 -1.99 7.39 4.03
N ILE A 15 -2.77 8.47 3.97
CA ILE A 15 -2.97 9.24 2.73
C ILE A 15 -3.11 10.73 3.08
N PRO A 16 -2.51 11.68 2.33
CA PRO A 16 -2.59 13.11 2.61
C PRO A 16 -4.03 13.58 2.85
N THR A 17 -4.16 14.39 3.90
CA THR A 17 -5.40 14.88 4.51
C THR A 17 -6.39 15.39 3.46
N GLY A 18 -7.52 14.68 3.34
CA GLY A 18 -8.64 15.00 2.45
C GLY A 18 -9.10 13.84 1.57
N SER A 19 -8.18 12.99 1.09
CA SER A 19 -8.51 11.87 0.18
C SER A 19 -8.54 10.49 0.87
N TYR A 20 -8.20 10.43 2.16
CA TYR A 20 -8.04 9.17 2.89
C TYR A 20 -9.33 8.33 2.92
N MET A 21 -10.49 8.96 3.13
CA MET A 21 -11.76 8.23 3.28
C MET A 21 -12.15 7.51 1.98
N VAL A 22 -12.04 8.19 0.84
CA VAL A 22 -12.48 7.64 -0.46
C VAL A 22 -11.52 6.58 -0.97
N ILE A 23 -10.21 6.78 -0.82
CA ILE A 23 -9.22 5.78 -1.24
C ILE A 23 -9.29 4.55 -0.34
N ARG A 24 -9.37 4.72 1.00
CA ARG A 24 -9.53 3.58 1.90
C ARG A 24 -10.79 2.79 1.57
N LYS A 25 -11.93 3.48 1.38
CA LYS A 25 -13.19 2.83 1.00
C LYS A 25 -13.04 2.05 -0.31
N ALA A 26 -12.41 2.65 -1.32
CA ALA A 26 -12.19 2.01 -2.61
C ALA A 26 -11.28 0.77 -2.51
N LEU A 27 -10.18 0.86 -1.74
CA LEU A 27 -9.27 -0.27 -1.48
C LEU A 27 -10.00 -1.41 -0.77
N MET A 28 -10.76 -1.11 0.30
CA MET A 28 -11.53 -2.13 1.02
C MET A 28 -12.62 -2.76 0.13
N GLN A 29 -13.30 -1.98 -0.70
CA GLN A 29 -14.28 -2.50 -1.66
C GLN A 29 -13.64 -3.37 -2.75
N ALA A 30 -12.37 -3.13 -3.09
CA ALA A 30 -11.58 -3.94 -3.99
C ALA A 30 -10.92 -5.16 -3.31
N GLY A 31 -11.18 -5.39 -2.01
CA GLY A 31 -10.59 -6.50 -1.25
C GLY A 31 -9.14 -6.28 -0.81
N ILE A 32 -8.60 -5.07 -0.99
CA ILE A 32 -7.24 -4.69 -0.60
C ILE A 32 -7.31 -4.18 0.85
N VAL A 33 -6.96 -5.05 1.81
CA VAL A 33 -7.15 -4.77 3.25
C VAL A 33 -5.84 -4.64 4.01
N THR A 34 -4.75 -5.19 3.50
CA THR A 34 -3.40 -5.08 4.07
C THR A 34 -2.44 -4.31 3.16
N ILE A 35 -1.30 -3.90 3.72
CA ILE A 35 -0.20 -3.29 2.95
C ILE A 35 0.38 -4.31 1.96
N GLU A 36 0.45 -5.58 2.33
CA GLU A 36 0.86 -6.67 1.46
C GLU A 36 -0.04 -6.78 0.22
N ASP A 37 -1.36 -6.75 0.41
CA ASP A 37 -2.33 -6.75 -0.70
C ASP A 37 -2.11 -5.56 -1.64
N LEU A 38 -1.81 -4.39 -1.06
CA LEU A 38 -1.57 -3.17 -1.81
C LEU A 38 -0.27 -3.24 -2.63
N CYS A 39 0.81 -3.77 -2.05
CA CYS A 39 2.11 -3.91 -2.73
C CYS A 39 2.04 -4.89 -3.91
N ARG A 40 1.21 -5.93 -3.81
CA ARG A 40 1.01 -6.91 -4.90
C ARG A 40 0.29 -6.34 -6.12
N LYS A 41 -0.38 -5.19 -6.00
CA LYS A 41 -1.11 -4.58 -7.11
C LYS A 41 -0.22 -3.68 -7.95
N THR A 42 -0.31 -3.86 -9.26
CA THR A 42 0.32 -3.01 -10.26
C THR A 42 -0.31 -1.62 -10.28
N GLU A 43 0.39 -0.65 -10.85
CA GLU A 43 -0.15 0.70 -11.03
C GLU A 43 -1.40 0.68 -11.91
N GLU A 44 -1.41 -0.17 -12.95
CA GLU A 44 -2.54 -0.36 -13.85
C GLU A 44 -3.76 -0.91 -13.11
N GLU A 45 -3.61 -1.97 -12.31
CA GLU A 45 -4.69 -2.53 -11.50
C GLU A 45 -5.24 -1.50 -10.51
N LEU A 46 -4.37 -0.77 -9.81
CA LEU A 46 -4.81 0.28 -8.89
C LEU A 46 -5.52 1.41 -9.62
N SER A 47 -5.02 1.82 -10.79
CA SER A 47 -5.63 2.87 -11.62
C SER A 47 -7.03 2.50 -12.14
N SER A 48 -7.34 1.20 -12.21
CA SER A 48 -8.66 0.71 -12.61
C SER A 48 -9.72 0.87 -11.50
N ILE A 49 -9.30 0.99 -10.24
CA ILE A 49 -10.19 1.13 -9.09
C ILE A 49 -10.76 2.56 -9.06
N PRO A 50 -12.09 2.74 -8.88
CA PRO A 50 -12.69 4.05 -8.72
C PRO A 50 -11.95 4.91 -7.68
N PHE A 51 -11.76 6.19 -7.99
CA PHE A 51 -11.06 7.17 -7.15
C PHE A 51 -9.55 6.97 -6.96
N ILE A 52 -8.96 5.85 -7.39
CA ILE A 52 -7.51 5.62 -7.30
C ILE A 52 -6.86 5.99 -8.63
N LYS A 53 -6.80 7.29 -8.94
CA LYS A 53 -6.25 7.80 -10.21
C LYS A 53 -5.43 9.07 -10.00
N GLY A 54 -4.52 9.36 -10.93
CA GLY A 54 -3.72 10.59 -10.94
C GLY A 54 -3.06 10.85 -9.58
N LYS A 55 -3.39 11.99 -8.96
CA LYS A 55 -2.86 12.39 -7.64
C LYS A 55 -3.11 11.36 -6.52
N ASN A 56 -4.20 10.60 -6.57
CA ASN A 56 -4.53 9.63 -5.54
C ASN A 56 -3.68 8.37 -5.65
N LEU A 57 -3.41 7.92 -6.88
CA LEU A 57 -2.45 6.85 -7.12
C LEU A 57 -1.04 7.28 -6.73
N GLN A 58 -0.64 8.50 -7.10
CA GLN A 58 0.67 9.05 -6.71
C GLN A 58 0.84 9.10 -5.19
N ALA A 59 -0.18 9.55 -4.45
CA ALA A 59 -0.12 9.58 -2.99
C ALA A 59 0.06 8.20 -2.34
N ILE A 60 -0.55 7.16 -2.92
CA ILE A 60 -0.33 5.77 -2.48
C ILE A 60 1.13 5.38 -2.73
N LYS A 61 1.65 5.66 -3.92
CA LYS A 61 3.04 5.35 -4.28
C LYS A 61 4.04 6.06 -3.38
N ASP A 62 3.82 7.34 -3.11
CA ASP A 62 4.68 8.15 -2.23
C ASP A 62 4.69 7.56 -0.81
N MET A 63 3.53 7.15 -0.29
CA MET A 63 3.41 6.51 1.02
C MET A 63 4.15 5.17 1.10
N LEU A 64 4.06 4.34 0.05
CA LEU A 64 4.82 3.09 -0.01
C LEU A 64 6.33 3.37 -0.11
N ALA A 65 6.73 4.32 -0.95
CA ALA A 65 8.12 4.70 -1.16
C ALA A 65 8.78 5.24 0.13
N GLU A 66 8.05 6.02 0.94
CA GLU A 66 8.48 6.45 2.28
C GLU A 66 8.77 5.30 3.25
N LYS A 67 8.37 4.07 2.92
CA LYS A 67 8.60 2.85 3.68
C LYS A 67 9.54 1.86 2.98
N GLY A 68 10.05 2.20 1.81
CA GLY A 68 10.85 1.29 0.98
C GLY A 68 10.04 0.17 0.35
N LEU A 69 8.73 0.38 0.17
CA LEU A 69 7.81 -0.51 -0.52
C LEU A 69 7.43 0.12 -1.87
N HIS A 70 6.87 -0.68 -2.78
CA HIS A 70 6.30 -0.18 -4.03
C HIS A 70 5.13 -1.04 -4.51
N THR A 71 4.45 -0.56 -5.54
CA THR A 71 3.40 -1.31 -6.27
C THR A 71 4.03 -2.37 -7.17
N GLY A 72 3.33 -3.47 -7.41
CA GLY A 72 3.79 -4.57 -8.25
C GLY A 72 4.93 -5.40 -7.65
N MET A 73 5.10 -5.41 -6.32
CA MET A 73 6.10 -6.26 -5.66
C MET A 73 5.74 -7.74 -5.84
N SER A 74 6.76 -8.54 -6.16
CA SER A 74 6.71 -10.00 -6.12
C SER A 74 6.57 -10.53 -4.69
N GLN A 75 6.15 -11.79 -4.55
CA GLN A 75 6.08 -12.44 -3.24
C GLN A 75 7.48 -12.55 -2.62
N GLU A 76 8.51 -12.77 -3.44
CA GLU A 76 9.91 -12.82 -3.04
C GLU A 76 10.36 -11.48 -2.43
N GLU A 77 10.07 -10.36 -3.08
CA GLU A 77 10.41 -9.02 -2.56
C GLU A 77 9.69 -8.72 -1.24
N ILE A 78 8.41 -9.09 -1.14
CA ILE A 78 7.62 -8.97 0.10
C ILE A 78 8.25 -9.82 1.21
N ASN A 79 8.61 -11.07 0.92
CA ASN A 79 9.23 -11.98 1.88
C ASN A 79 10.61 -11.47 2.34
N VAL A 80 11.41 -10.93 1.42
CA VAL A 80 12.71 -10.32 1.73
C VAL A 80 12.49 -9.11 2.65
N TYR A 81 11.52 -8.24 2.36
CA TYR A 81 11.17 -7.13 3.24
C TYR A 81 10.70 -7.64 4.61
N ASP A 82 9.81 -8.63 4.69
CA ASP A 82 9.35 -9.20 5.97
C ASP A 82 10.51 -9.84 6.76
N THR A 83 11.41 -10.56 6.08
CA THR A 83 12.54 -11.26 6.70
C THR A 83 13.57 -10.30 7.26
N ILE A 84 13.96 -9.28 6.48
CA ILE A 84 14.96 -8.29 6.90
C ILE A 84 14.44 -7.45 8.06
N TYR A 85 13.13 -7.17 8.11
CA TYR A 85 12.60 -6.16 9.03
C TYR A 85 11.75 -6.71 10.17
N TRP A 86 11.22 -7.95 10.09
CA TRP A 86 10.29 -8.51 11.07
C TRP A 86 10.60 -9.94 11.52
N SER A 87 11.31 -10.78 10.75
CA SER A 87 11.55 -12.19 11.12
C SER A 87 12.67 -12.44 12.15
N ASN A 88 13.29 -11.39 12.69
CA ASN A 88 14.32 -11.47 13.76
C ASN A 88 13.88 -10.77 15.06
N LEU A 89 12.57 -10.54 15.24
CA LEU A 89 11.96 -9.95 16.44
C LEU A 89 11.15 -10.99 17.22
#